data_AF-A0A1I7L0Z0-F1
#
_entry.id   AF-A0A1I7L0Z0-F1
#
_cell.length_a   1.000
_cell.length_b   1.000
_cell.length_c   1.000
_cell.angle_alpha   90.00
_cell.angle_beta   90.00
_cell.angle_gamma   90.00
#
_symmetry.space_group_name_H-M   'P 1'
#
loop_
_entity.id
_entity.type
_entity.pdbx_description
1 polymer ?
#
loop_
_entity_poly.entity_id
_entity_poly.type
_entity_poly.pdbx_seq_one_letter_code
_entity_poly.pdbx_strand_id
1 'polypeptide(L)'
;MSDFTDLVARAVSPAMSREEREGVYQVVKQAMRRLQERENLQPEDPRARLQEHLVEETIRDVEALVTRYLARQTILEAERANAAANAAAAAADP
;
A
#
# COMPACT_ATOMS: atom_id res chain seq x y z
N MET A 1 -9.33 6.59 13.27
CA MET A 1 -8.65 6.57 11.96
C MET A 1 -7.67 5.40 11.84
N SER A 2 -6.84 5.12 12.86
CA SER A 2 -5.92 3.94 12.86
C SER A 2 -6.59 2.65 12.39
N ASP A 3 -7.75 2.30 12.95
CA ASP A 3 -8.40 1.01 12.66
C ASP A 3 -8.75 0.78 11.18
N PHE A 4 -9.12 1.85 10.46
CA PHE A 4 -9.44 1.76 9.04
C PHE A 4 -8.18 1.64 8.18
N THR A 5 -7.18 2.47 8.45
CA THR A 5 -5.87 2.37 7.81
C THR A 5 -5.23 1.00 8.04
N ASP A 6 -5.31 0.47 9.27
CA ASP A 6 -4.81 -0.84 9.64
C ASP A 6 -5.57 -1.98 8.94
N LEU A 7 -6.88 -1.83 8.74
CA LEU A 7 -7.69 -2.79 7.98
C LEU A 7 -7.25 -2.84 6.51
N VAL A 8 -7.12 -1.68 5.85
CA VAL A 8 -6.67 -1.59 4.46
C VAL A 8 -5.24 -2.10 4.33
N ALA A 9 -4.34 -1.74 5.25
CA ALA A 9 -2.97 -2.21 5.27
C ALA A 9 -2.86 -3.73 5.46
N ARG A 10 -3.75 -4.36 6.24
CA ARG A 10 -3.82 -5.84 6.37
C ARG A 10 -4.34 -6.52 5.10
N ALA A 11 -5.23 -5.86 4.36
CA ALA A 11 -5.78 -6.37 3.12
C ALA A 11 -4.80 -6.26 1.94
N VAL A 12 -3.72 -5.49 2.09
CA VAL A 12 -2.71 -5.22 1.06
C VAL A 12 -1.38 -5.84 1.47
N SER A 13 -0.83 -6.69 0.61
CA SER A 13 0.52 -7.24 0.80
C SER A 13 1.53 -6.57 -0.14
N PRO A 14 2.78 -6.32 0.30
CA PRO A 14 3.84 -5.86 -0.59
C PRO A 14 4.16 -6.83 -1.74
N ALA A 15 3.81 -8.11 -1.59
CA ALA A 15 3.98 -9.12 -2.64
C ALA A 15 2.93 -9.02 -3.75
N MET A 16 1.81 -8.31 -3.51
CA MET A 16 0.80 -8.08 -4.53
C MET A 16 1.34 -7.15 -5.61
N SER A 17 0.97 -7.44 -6.85
CA SER A 17 1.09 -6.51 -7.98
C SER A 17 0.27 -5.24 -7.72
N ARG A 18 0.60 -4.18 -8.45
CA ARG A 18 -0.16 -2.92 -8.38
C ARG A 18 -1.63 -3.11 -8.77
N GLU A 19 -1.91 -3.97 -9.74
CA GLU A 19 -3.28 -4.25 -10.22
C GLU A 19 -4.11 -4.96 -9.14
N GLU A 20 -3.52 -5.94 -8.44
CA GLU A 20 -4.18 -6.62 -7.32
C GLU A 20 -4.52 -5.64 -6.19
N ARG A 21 -3.60 -4.72 -5.86
CA ARG A 21 -3.86 -3.69 -4.85
C ARG A 21 -4.97 -2.72 -5.28
N GLU A 22 -4.98 -2.30 -6.54
CA GLU A 22 -6.07 -1.46 -7.08
C GLU A 22 -7.43 -2.17 -6.96
N GLY A 23 -7.47 -3.48 -7.20
CA GLY A 23 -8.68 -4.29 -6.97
C GLY A 23 -9.20 -4.19 -5.55
N VAL A 24 -8.31 -4.28 -4.54
CA VAL A 24 -8.67 -4.10 -3.13
C VAL A 24 -9.19 -2.68 -2.87
N TYR A 25 -8.53 -1.66 -3.40
CA TYR A 25 -8.96 -0.26 -3.25
C TYR A 25 -10.35 0.00 -3.85
N GLN A 26 -10.66 -0.59 -4.99
CA GLN A 26 -11.99 -0.49 -5.59
C GLN A 26 -13.06 -1.11 -4.70
N VAL A 27 -12.79 -2.25 -4.05
CA VAL A 27 -13.72 -2.86 -3.09
C VAL A 27 -13.98 -1.93 -1.91
N VAL A 28 -12.94 -1.28 -1.38
CA VAL A 28 -13.07 -0.31 -0.28
C VAL A 28 -13.91 0.90 -0.70
N LYS A 29 -13.65 1.47 -1.88
CA LYS A 29 -14.43 2.60 -2.42
C LYS A 29 -15.89 2.22 -2.62
N GLN A 30 -16.17 1.02 -3.13
CA GLN A 30 -17.54 0.52 -3.27
C GLN A 30 -18.24 0.32 -1.93
N ALA A 31 -17.53 -0.23 -0.93
CA ALA A 31 -18.09 -0.41 0.41
C ALA A 31 -18.46 0.93 1.05
N MET A 32 -17.61 1.96 0.89
CA MET A 32 -17.91 3.32 1.35
C MET A 32 -19.16 3.90 0.64
N ARG A 33 -19.27 3.75 -0.69
CA ARG A 33 -20.47 4.23 -1.43
C ARG A 33 -21.75 3.57 -0.94
N ARG A 34 -21.73 2.24 -0.72
CA ARG A 34 -22.89 1.52 -0.16
C ARG A 34 -23.26 1.99 1.24
N LEU A 35 -22.27 2.36 2.06
CA LEU A 35 -22.51 2.92 3.38
C LEU A 35 -23.19 4.29 3.29
N GLN A 36 -22.69 5.18 2.41
CA GLN A 36 -23.28 6.49 2.15
C GLN A 36 -24.72 6.39 1.65
N GLU A 37 -24.98 5.48 0.70
CA GLU A 37 -26.32 5.20 0.18
C GLU A 37 -27.27 4.75 1.31
N ARG A 38 -26.81 3.86 2.19
CA ARG A 38 -27.60 3.39 3.35
C ARG A 38 -27.94 4.52 4.32
N GLU A 39 -27.06 5.52 4.42
CA GLU A 39 -27.24 6.70 5.25
C GLU A 39 -28.00 7.84 4.53
N ASN A 40 -28.47 7.61 3.30
CA ASN A 40 -29.09 8.61 2.42
C ASN A 40 -28.22 9.87 2.23
N LEU A 41 -26.89 9.70 2.25
CA LEU A 41 -25.97 10.80 1.97
C LEU A 41 -25.94 11.05 0.47
N GLN A 42 -26.22 12.30 0.09
CA GLN A 42 -26.06 12.75 -1.29
C GLN A 42 -24.56 12.93 -1.60
N PRO A 43 -24.13 12.78 -2.87
CA PRO A 43 -22.72 12.96 -3.25
C PRO A 43 -22.14 14.33 -2.85
N GLU A 44 -22.96 15.37 -2.87
CA GLU A 44 -22.56 16.73 -2.49
C GLU A 44 -22.64 16.98 -0.97
N ASP A 45 -23.12 16.03 -0.17
CA ASP A 45 -23.11 16.14 1.29
C ASP A 45 -21.65 16.25 1.76
N PRO A 46 -21.30 17.28 2.56
CA PRO A 46 -19.94 17.45 3.07
C PRO A 46 -19.40 16.21 3.78
N ARG A 47 -20.26 15.42 4.42
CA ARG A 47 -19.88 14.15 5.07
C ARG A 47 -19.49 13.09 4.05
N ALA A 48 -20.22 12.97 2.95
CA ALA A 48 -19.89 12.04 1.88
C ALA A 48 -18.55 12.39 1.23
N ARG A 49 -18.33 13.69 0.95
CA ARG A 49 -17.06 14.18 0.38
C ARG A 49 -15.88 13.99 1.33
N LEU A 50 -16.08 14.22 2.63
CA LEU A 50 -15.05 13.97 3.63
C LEU A 50 -14.70 12.47 3.70
N GLN A 51 -15.70 11.59 3.71
CA GLN A 51 -15.48 10.15 3.72
C GLN A 51 -14.69 9.69 2.49
N GLU A 52 -15.04 10.17 1.28
CA GLU A 52 -14.30 9.87 0.06
C GLU A 52 -12.85 10.35 0.15
N HIS A 53 -12.63 11.59 0.63
CA HIS A 53 -11.29 12.14 0.81
C HIS A 53 -10.44 11.29 1.75
N LEU A 54 -10.99 10.89 2.91
CA LEU A 54 -10.27 10.08 3.89
C LEU A 54 -9.91 8.69 3.35
N VAL A 55 -10.77 8.09 2.51
CA VAL A 55 -10.47 6.83 1.83
C VAL A 55 -9.31 7.00 0.85
N GLU A 56 -9.34 8.03 0.01
CA GLU A 56 -8.26 8.30 -0.96
C GLU A 56 -6.93 8.67 -0.28
N GLU A 57 -6.98 9.37 0.85
CA GLU A 57 -5.80 9.64 1.67
C GLU A 57 -5.22 8.34 2.27
N THR A 58 -6.08 7.50 2.85
CA THR A 58 -5.66 6.20 3.41
C THR A 58 -5.00 5.32 2.35
N ILE A 59 -5.55 5.29 1.13
CA ILE A 59 -4.98 4.53 0.01
C ILE A 59 -3.58 5.05 -0.35
N ARG A 60 -3.41 6.37 -0.44
CA ARG A 60 -2.11 6.99 -0.71
C ARG A 60 -1.08 6.66 0.37
N ASP A 61 -1.49 6.69 1.64
CA ASP A 61 -0.59 6.38 2.75
C ASP A 61 -0.13 4.92 2.72
N VAL A 62 -1.05 3.99 2.45
CA VAL A 62 -0.74 2.56 2.30
C VAL A 62 0.21 2.33 1.12
N GLU A 63 -0.03 2.95 -0.05
CA GLU A 63 0.90 2.84 -1.20
C GLU A 63 2.28 3.42 -0.89
N ALA A 64 2.35 4.51 -0.13
CA ALA A 64 3.62 5.09 0.30
C ALA A 64 4.37 4.16 1.26
N LEU A 65 3.67 3.39 2.10
CA LEU A 65 4.28 2.36 2.96
C LEU A 65 4.79 1.17 2.13
N VAL A 66 3.98 0.67 1.19
CA VAL A 66 4.36 -0.43 0.29
C VAL A 66 5.60 -0.05 -0.54
N THR A 67 5.60 1.15 -1.12
CA THR A 67 6.73 1.65 -1.91
C THR A 67 8.01 1.74 -1.09
N ARG A 68 7.92 2.30 0.13
CA ARG A 68 9.06 2.38 1.05
C ARG A 68 9.58 0.99 1.44
N TYR A 69 8.69 0.03 1.67
CA TYR A 69 9.06 -1.35 1.97
C TYR A 69 9.81 -1.99 0.80
N LEU A 70 9.26 -1.88 -0.42
CA LEU A 70 9.86 -2.47 -1.61
C LEU A 70 11.24 -1.87 -1.92
N ALA A 71 11.35 -0.54 -1.86
CA ALA A 71 12.64 0.14 -2.02
C ALA A 71 13.69 -0.35 -1.03
N ARG A 72 13.30 -0.53 0.24
CA ARG A 72 14.19 -1.07 1.27
C ARG A 72 14.61 -2.51 0.96
N GLN A 73 13.70 -3.36 0.49
CA GLN A 73 14.05 -4.74 0.10
C GLN A 73 15.05 -4.77 -1.05
N THR A 74 14.83 -3.97 -2.09
CA THR A 74 15.75 -3.88 -3.25
C THR A 74 17.15 -3.45 -2.82
N ILE A 75 17.27 -2.48 -1.91
CA ILE A 75 18.57 -2.05 -1.37
C ILE A 75 19.27 -3.21 -0.65
N LEU A 76 18.56 -3.90 0.25
CA LEU A 76 19.12 -5.02 1.02
C LEU A 76 19.54 -6.20 0.14
N GLU A 77 18.83 -6.44 -0.96
CA GLU A 77 19.18 -7.46 -1.94
C GLU A 77 20.46 -7.08 -2.71
N ALA A 78 20.58 -5.83 -3.14
CA ALA A 78 21.78 -5.32 -3.80
C ALA A 78 23.01 -5.37 -2.87
N GLU A 79 22.85 -4.98 -1.60
CA GLU A 79 23.91 -5.08 -0.59
C GLU A 79 24.40 -6.52 -0.40
N ARG A 80 23.46 -7.47 -0.30
CA ARG A 80 23.78 -8.91 -0.19
C ARG A 80 24.51 -9.43 -1.42
N ALA A 81 24.06 -9.06 -2.62
CA ALA A 81 24.70 -9.45 -3.86
C ALA A 81 26.13 -8.89 -3.96
N ASN A 82 26.33 -7.62 -3.59
CA ASN A 82 27.66 -7.00 -3.57
C ASN A 82 28.59 -7.66 -2.56
N ALA A 83 28.11 -7.96 -1.35
CA ALA A 83 28.90 -8.64 -0.33
C ALA A 83 29.34 -10.04 -0.81
N ALA A 84 28.44 -10.79 -1.44
CA ALA A 84 28.76 -12.11 -1.99
C ALA A 84 29.78 -12.01 -3.15
N ALA A 85 29.62 -11.04 -4.04
CA ALA A 85 30.56 -10.80 -5.14
C ALA A 85 31.96 -10.43 -4.62
N ASN A 86 32.04 -9.55 -3.61
CA ASN A 86 33.31 -9.15 -3.00
C ASN A 86 33.99 -10.32 -2.28
N ALA A 87 33.23 -11.15 -1.57
CA ALA A 87 33.77 -12.35 -0.92
C ALA A 87 34.29 -13.37 -1.95
N ALA A 88 33.57 -13.55 -3.06
CA ALA A 88 34.00 -14.42 -4.15
C ALA A 88 35.28 -13.89 -4.83
N ALA A 89 35.37 -12.58 -5.06
CA ALA A 89 36.57 -11.94 -5.61
C ALA A 89 37.78 -12.09 -4.66
N ALA A 90 37.59 -11.85 -3.36
CA ALA A 90 38.65 -12.01 -2.37
C ALA A 90 39.12 -13.46 -2.20
N ALA A 91 38.25 -14.45 -2.45
CA ALA A 91 38.63 -15.87 -2.45
C ALA A 91 39.33 -16.32 -3.75
N ALA A 92 39.27 -15.52 -4.82
CA ALA A 92 39.86 -15.81 -6.11
C ALA A 92 41.25 -15.17 -6.33
N ASP A 93 41.68 -14.25 -5.45
CA ASP A 93 43.03 -13.68 -5.38
C ASP A 93 43.82 -14.39 -4.25
N PRO A 94 44.69 -15.37 -4.55
CA PRO A 94 45.49 -16.11 -3.56
C PRO A 94 46.69 -15.34 -3.01
#